data_AF-A0A7S1KBH8-F1
#
_entry.id   AF-A0A7S1KBH8-F1
#
_cell.length_a   1.000
_cell.length_b   1.000
_cell.length_c   1.000
_cell.angle_alpha   90.00
_cell.angle_beta   90.00
_cell.angle_gamma   90.00
#
_symmetry.space_group_name_H-M   'P 1'
#
loop_
_entity.id
_entity.type
_entity.pdbx_description
1 polymer ?
#
loop_
_entity_poly.entity_id
_entity_poly.type
_entity_poly.pdbx_seq_one_letter_code
_entity_poly.pdbx_strand_id
1 'polypeptide(L)'
;DFAYRMPTSLGEGGNGNVYKAIQQSTGTMVAVKEAKTEDNSAAARISAVRACRKEVRLMELLGGHKHVVKLIATCTCATTAPGCQGALMMELCDDSLHGFRCQS
;
A
#
# COMPACT_ATOMS: atom_id res chain seq x y z
N ASP A 1 -1.20 -12.04 8.45
CA ASP A 1 -2.44 -12.12 7.66
C ASP A 1 -2.61 -10.82 6.88
N PHE A 2 -2.91 -10.89 5.58
CA PHE A 2 -3.12 -9.74 4.69
C PHE A 2 -4.61 -9.53 4.35
N ALA A 3 -5.52 -10.31 4.94
CA ALA A 3 -6.94 -10.18 4.65
C ALA A 3 -7.51 -8.87 5.23
N TYR A 4 -8.27 -8.14 4.42
CA TYR A 4 -8.94 -6.90 4.81
C TYR A 4 -10.37 -6.83 4.24
N ARG A 5 -11.19 -5.89 4.74
CA ARG A 5 -12.57 -5.69 4.27
C ARG A 5 -13.00 -4.22 4.32
N MET A 6 -14.08 -3.90 3.60
CA MET A 6 -14.68 -2.57 3.50
C MET A 6 -13.69 -1.48 3.05
N PRO A 7 -13.02 -1.67 1.89
CA PRO A 7 -12.08 -0.67 1.39
C PRO A 7 -12.80 0.64 1.03
N THR A 8 -12.28 1.75 1.51
CA THR A 8 -12.69 3.11 1.13
C THR A 8 -11.48 3.84 0.56
N SER A 9 -11.59 4.42 -0.63
CA SER A 9 -10.47 5.13 -1.26
C SER A 9 -10.00 6.30 -0.38
N LEU A 10 -8.69 6.39 -0.15
CA LEU A 10 -8.04 7.50 0.55
C LEU A 10 -7.26 8.41 -0.42
N GLY A 11 -6.72 7.84 -1.49
CA GLY A 11 -5.96 8.59 -2.45
C GLY A 11 -5.35 7.73 -3.55
N GLU A 12 -4.91 8.39 -4.60
CA GLU A 12 -4.26 7.79 -5.76
C GLU A 12 -2.92 8.50 -6.00
N GLY A 13 -1.90 7.74 -6.37
CA GLY A 13 -0.62 8.27 -6.82
C GLY A 13 -0.06 7.42 -7.96
N GLY A 14 1.04 7.90 -8.57
CA GLY A 14 1.63 7.23 -9.75
C GLY A 14 2.01 5.76 -9.54
N ASN A 15 2.24 5.35 -8.29
CA ASN A 15 2.66 3.97 -7.96
C ASN A 15 1.55 3.08 -7.40
N GLY A 16 0.31 3.59 -7.25
CA GLY A 16 -0.75 2.80 -6.65
C GLY A 16 -1.91 3.59 -6.07
N ASN A 17 -2.96 2.85 -5.73
CA ASN A 17 -4.12 3.34 -5.02
C ASN A 17 -3.99 3.00 -3.53
N VAL A 18 -4.47 3.90 -2.67
CA VAL A 18 -4.47 3.71 -1.22
C VAL A 18 -5.91 3.69 -0.72
N TYR A 19 -6.21 2.70 0.12
CA TYR A 19 -7.52 2.50 0.72
C TYR A 19 -7.41 2.44 2.24
N LYS A 20 -8.44 2.94 2.91
CA LYS A 20 -8.73 2.64 4.31
C LYS A 20 -9.51 1.32 4.36
N ALA A 21 -9.10 0.38 5.20
CA ALA A 21 -9.78 -0.90 5.34
C ALA A 21 -9.68 -1.45 6.77
N ILE A 22 -10.46 -2.47 7.08
CA ILE A 22 -10.37 -3.20 8.35
C ILE A 22 -9.58 -4.49 8.14
N GLN A 23 -8.48 -4.67 8.88
CA GLN A 23 -7.74 -5.94 8.92
C GLN A 23 -8.63 -7.03 9.53
N GLN A 24 -8.84 -8.14 8.83
CA GLN A 24 -9.82 -9.15 9.24
C GLN A 24 -9.44 -9.85 10.55
N SER A 25 -8.17 -10.19 10.73
CA SER A 25 -7.67 -10.91 11.90
C SER A 25 -7.73 -10.12 13.21
N THR A 26 -7.63 -8.78 13.16
CA THR A 26 -7.52 -7.93 14.36
C THR A 26 -8.69 -6.97 14.54
N GLY A 27 -9.46 -6.69 13.48
CA GLY A 27 -10.47 -5.64 13.47
C GLY A 27 -9.91 -4.22 13.43
N THR A 28 -8.58 -4.06 13.36
CA THR A 28 -7.92 -2.75 13.34
C THR A 28 -8.08 -2.07 11.99
N MET A 29 -8.25 -0.75 12.02
CA MET A 29 -8.26 0.08 10.83
C MET A 29 -6.84 0.26 10.27
N VAL A 30 -6.67 0.04 8.98
CA VAL A 30 -5.36 0.02 8.29
C VAL A 30 -5.42 0.80 6.98
N ALA A 31 -4.25 1.20 6.47
CA ALA A 31 -4.08 1.69 5.12
C ALA A 31 -3.55 0.56 4.23
N VAL A 32 -4.20 0.31 3.09
CA VAL A 32 -3.78 -0.69 2.09
C VAL A 32 -3.39 0.04 0.83
N LYS A 33 -2.14 -0.14 0.37
CA LYS A 33 -1.66 0.38 -0.90
C LYS A 33 -1.53 -0.74 -1.90
N GLU A 34 -2.29 -0.67 -2.99
CA GLU A 34 -2.23 -1.61 -4.10
C GLU A 34 -1.43 -1.01 -5.26
N ALA A 35 -0.44 -1.76 -5.76
CA ALA A 35 0.39 -1.29 -6.86
C ALA A 35 -0.44 -1.17 -8.15
N LYS A 36 -0.36 -0.03 -8.82
CA LYS A 36 -1.01 0.19 -10.12
C LYS A 36 -0.03 -0.10 -11.25
N THR A 37 -0.54 -0.60 -12.37
CA THR A 37 0.20 -0.69 -13.63
C THR A 37 -0.49 0.20 -14.66
N GLU A 38 0.28 1.00 -15.42
CA GLU A 38 -0.27 1.87 -16.47
C GLU A 38 -0.85 1.08 -17.64
N ASP A 39 -0.28 -0.09 -17.91
CA ASP A 39 -0.75 -1.03 -18.92
C ASP A 39 -0.57 -2.50 -18.47
N ASN A 40 -1.06 -3.42 -19.30
CA ASN A 40 -0.92 -4.87 -19.10
C ASN A 40 0.35 -5.44 -19.76
N SER A 41 1.37 -4.63 -20.04
CA SER A 41 2.65 -5.13 -20.55
C SER A 41 3.43 -5.86 -19.46
N ALA A 42 4.27 -6.82 -19.85
CA ALA A 42 5.16 -7.49 -18.90
C ALA A 42 6.14 -6.50 -18.24
N ALA A 43 6.60 -5.49 -18.99
CA ALA A 43 7.52 -4.48 -18.50
C ALA A 43 6.89 -3.62 -17.38
N ALA A 44 5.66 -3.14 -17.58
CA ALA A 44 4.94 -2.37 -16.56
C ALA A 44 4.70 -3.19 -15.29
N ARG A 45 4.30 -4.47 -15.42
CA ARG A 45 4.14 -5.37 -14.26
C ARG A 45 5.46 -5.59 -13.51
N ILE A 46 6.57 -5.82 -14.22
CA ILE A 46 7.89 -5.97 -13.60
C ILE A 46 8.29 -4.69 -12.86
N SER A 47 8.04 -3.53 -13.46
CA SER A 47 8.33 -2.23 -12.83
C SER A 47 7.52 -2.03 -11.55
N ALA A 48 6.21 -2.27 -11.59
CA ALA A 48 5.33 -2.15 -10.43
C ALA A 48 5.73 -3.11 -9.29
N VAL A 49 6.05 -4.37 -9.61
CA VAL A 49 6.54 -5.34 -8.61
C VAL A 49 7.87 -4.89 -8.01
N ARG A 50 8.81 -4.37 -8.81
CA ARG A 50 10.08 -3.83 -8.30
C ARG A 50 9.88 -2.63 -7.40
N ALA A 51 9.00 -1.70 -7.78
CA ALA A 51 8.66 -0.53 -6.97
C ALA A 51 8.05 -0.96 -5.62
N CYS A 52 7.08 -1.87 -5.65
CA CYS A 52 6.45 -2.43 -4.45
C CYS A 52 7.49 -3.10 -3.53
N ARG A 53 8.35 -3.98 -4.08
CA ARG A 53 9.43 -4.63 -3.30
C ARG A 53 10.42 -3.65 -2.70
N LYS A 54 10.79 -2.59 -3.44
CA LYS A 54 11.66 -1.54 -2.94
C LYS A 54 11.01 -0.80 -1.77
N GLU A 55 9.72 -0.49 -1.87
CA GLU A 55 8.96 0.17 -0.82
C GLU A 55 8.85 -0.69 0.44
N VAL A 56 8.48 -1.97 0.30
CA VAL A 56 8.51 -2.95 1.41
C VAL A 56 9.87 -2.93 2.10
N ARG A 57 10.95 -3.06 1.31
CA ARG A 57 12.31 -3.13 1.86
C ARG A 57 12.70 -1.87 2.64
N LEU A 58 12.32 -0.69 2.14
CA LEU A 58 12.59 0.58 2.83
C LEU A 58 11.81 0.66 4.14
N MET A 59 10.54 0.26 4.14
CA MET A 59 9.72 0.29 5.36
C MET A 59 10.19 -0.74 6.40
N GLU A 60 10.67 -1.91 5.98
CA GLU A 60 11.29 -2.89 6.87
C GLU A 60 12.57 -2.35 7.52
N LEU A 61 13.41 -1.66 6.74
CA LEU A 61 14.68 -1.10 7.22
C LEU A 61 14.48 0.09 8.16
N LEU A 62 13.48 0.93 7.90
CA LEU A 62 13.14 2.10 8.71
C LEU A 62 12.12 1.79 9.81
N GLY A 63 11.65 0.54 9.87
CA GLY A 63 10.57 0.11 10.75
C GLY A 63 10.91 0.28 12.23
N GLY A 64 9.90 0.65 13.02
CA GLY A 64 10.02 0.81 14.47
C GLY A 64 10.29 2.23 14.95
N HIS A 65 10.49 3.19 14.04
CA HIS A 65 10.60 4.60 14.41
C HIS A 65 9.22 5.27 14.49
N LYS A 66 8.92 5.97 15.59
CA LYS A 66 7.61 6.62 15.86
C LYS A 66 7.16 7.68 14.84
N HIS A 67 8.04 8.11 13.95
CA HIS A 67 7.75 9.11 12.89
C HIS A 67 7.81 8.50 11.48
N VAL A 68 7.87 7.17 11.38
CA VAL A 68 7.86 6.44 10.11
C VAL A 68 6.69 5.46 10.16
N VAL A 69 5.85 5.50 9.13
CA VAL A 69 4.68 4.62 9.02
C VAL A 69 5.12 3.16 9.11
N LYS A 70 4.46 2.41 9.99
CA LYS A 70 4.71 1.00 10.20
C LYS A 70 4.13 0.14 9.08
N LEU A 71 4.96 -0.74 8.53
CA LEU A 71 4.51 -1.86 7.71
C LEU A 71 3.90 -2.95 8.61
N ILE A 72 2.66 -3.35 8.33
CA ILE A 72 1.94 -4.41 9.05
C ILE A 72 2.10 -5.75 8.33
N ALA A 73 1.82 -5.75 7.03
CA ALA A 73 1.91 -6.93 6.18
C ALA A 73 2.13 -6.52 4.72
N THR A 74 2.59 -7.46 3.90
CA THR A 74 2.73 -7.26 2.45
C THR A 74 2.26 -8.52 1.73
N CYS A 75 1.68 -8.34 0.55
CA CYS A 75 1.51 -9.42 -0.41
C CYS A 75 2.28 -9.04 -1.68
N THR A 76 3.38 -9.75 -1.95
CA THR A 76 4.11 -9.59 -3.20
C THR A 76 3.88 -10.82 -4.04
N CYS A 77 3.35 -10.64 -5.25
CA CYS A 77 3.34 -11.71 -6.23
C CYS A 77 4.77 -12.06 -6.64
N ALA A 78 5.11 -13.34 -6.59
CA ALA A 78 6.34 -13.85 -7.19
C ALA A 78 6.23 -13.87 -8.74
N THR A 79 5.00 -13.96 -9.24
CA THR A 79 4.66 -14.14 -10.65
C THR A 79 4.26 -12.81 -11.29
N THR A 80 4.72 -12.56 -12.51
CA THR A 80 4.27 -11.46 -13.37
C THR A 80 2.96 -11.79 -14.09
N ALA A 81 2.09 -12.58 -13.46
CA ALA A 81 0.80 -12.95 -14.03
C ALA A 81 -0.12 -11.72 -14.08
N PRO A 82 -0.99 -11.60 -15.11
CA PRO A 82 -2.03 -10.57 -15.14
C PRO A 82 -2.89 -10.63 -13.87
N GLY A 83 -3.21 -9.46 -13.29
CA GLY A 83 -4.00 -9.36 -12.06
C GLY A 83 -3.24 -9.57 -10.75
N CYS A 84 -1.97 -10.00 -10.79
CA CYS A 84 -1.15 -10.17 -9.60
C CYS A 84 -0.36 -8.88 -9.29
N GLN A 85 -1.05 -7.87 -8.77
CA GLN A 85 -0.46 -6.61 -8.33
C GLN A 85 -0.06 -6.73 -6.85
N GLY A 86 1.18 -6.35 -6.52
CA GLY A 86 1.63 -6.37 -5.13
C GLY A 86 0.92 -5.33 -4.28
N ALA A 87 0.76 -5.59 -2.99
CA ALA A 87 0.17 -4.63 -2.07
C ALA A 87 0.88 -4.58 -0.71
N LEU A 88 0.72 -3.45 -0.03
CA LEU A 88 1.22 -3.20 1.31
C LEU A 88 0.05 -2.88 2.25
N MET A 89 0.12 -3.39 3.46
CA MET A 89 -0.79 -3.05 4.56
C MET A 89 0.03 -2.33 5.61
N MET A 90 -0.43 -1.16 6.00
CA MET A 90 0.28 -0.21 6.85
C MET A 90 -0.65 0.28 7.95
N GLU A 91 -0.08 0.83 9.01
CA GLU A 91 -0.89 1.59 9.96
C GLU A 91 -1.60 2.75 9.24
N LEU A 92 -2.81 3.05 9.68
CA LEU A 92 -3.55 4.19 9.18
C LEU A 92 -3.15 5.44 9.99
N CYS A 93 -2.82 6.53 9.29
CA CYS A 93 -2.69 7.84 9.89
C CYS A 93 -4.00 8.63 9.70
N ASP A 94 -4.37 9.47 10.67
CA ASP A 94 -5.68 10.13 10.71
C ASP A 94 -5.88 11.15 9.58
N ASP A 95 -4.83 11.85 9.15
CA ASP A 95 -4.88 12.81 8.04
C ASP A 95 -3.51 12.98 7.36
N SER A 96 -3.50 13.68 6.23
CA SER A 96 -2.32 14.14 5.52
C SER A 96 -2.14 15.64 5.66
N LEU A 97 -0.89 16.11 5.59
CA LEU A 97 -0.61 17.55 5.60
C LEU A 97 -1.28 18.28 4.41
N HIS A 98 -1.44 17.61 3.27
CA HIS A 98 -2.15 18.18 2.12
C HIS A 98 -3.64 18.40 2.43
N GLY A 99 -4.31 17.41 3.04
CA GLY A 99 -5.70 17.51 3.48
C GLY A 99 -5.90 18.64 4.48
N PHE A 100 -4.98 18.80 5.44
CA PHE A 100 -5.02 19.90 6.41
C PHE A 100 -4.91 21.28 5.75
N ARG A 101 -4.03 21.45 4.76
CA ARG A 101 -3.80 22.76 4.09
C ARG A 101 -4.91 23.18 3.13
N CYS A 102 -5.71 22.24 2.62
CA CYS A 102 -6.77 22.53 1.67
C CYS A 102 -8.15 22.76 2.33
N GLN A 103 -8.24 22.60 3.65
CA GLN A 103 -9.44 22.90 4.45
C GLN A 103 -9.43 24.32 5.06
N SER A 104 -8.37 25.10 4.82
CA SER A 104 -8.18 26.48 5.31
C SER A 104 -8.41 27.53 4.23
#